data_AF-A0A2S9T109-F1
#
_entry.id   AF-A0A2S9T109-F1
#
_cell.length_a   1.000
_cell.length_b   1.000
_cell.length_c   1.000
_cell.angle_alpha   90.00
_cell.angle_beta   90.00
_cell.angle_gamma   90.00
#
_symmetry.space_group_name_H-M   'P 1'
#
loop_
_entity.id
_entity.type
_entity.pdbx_description
1 polymer ?
#
loop_
_entity_poly.entity_id
_entity_poly.type
_entity_poly.pdbx_seq_one_letter_code
_entity_poly.pdbx_strand_id
1 'polypeptide(L)'
;MNNTIFISLASYCDDMLEFTLKSAFNSAKNKENIFFGVVDQNHVNSRDTIKSLEFSNQIRYCHIFPDDSLGVSWARHLCFSLYNNEKYFLQVDSHTYFEENWDENLIIQYKTLLGKSSKPIISTYPYGFSIEENNEITFKKPSGKTVLLLRPKKELKIDKQNLVLQFRAKHITSSEAILGCHIAAGFLFANGDFIEEIPYDPYLYFHGEEQSLAIRSFTKGWDIYHPKWIPLYHLYKKAGTKYETHHWSGDISKQRDFDWVYLQKRAKDRLQKLIYGKLNSSIYGLGKDRTIDEYIKFSGIDYFNYTITDSI
;
A
#
# COMPACT_ATOMS: atom_id res chain seq x y z
N MET A 1 22.72 12.77 -8.85
CA MET A 1 21.25 12.65 -8.68
C MET A 1 20.99 12.15 -7.29
N ASN A 2 20.30 12.93 -6.45
CA ASN A 2 20.03 12.55 -5.06
C ASN A 2 19.03 11.38 -5.03
N ASN A 3 19.24 10.44 -4.11
CA ASN A 3 18.35 9.29 -3.93
C ASN A 3 17.19 9.67 -2.99
N THR A 4 16.44 10.71 -3.33
CA THR A 4 15.30 11.18 -2.54
C THR A 4 14.18 10.15 -2.51
N ILE A 5 13.53 9.99 -1.36
CA ILE A 5 12.42 9.07 -1.14
C ILE A 5 11.22 9.87 -0.65
N PHE A 6 10.10 9.79 -1.37
CA PHE A 6 8.81 10.27 -0.91
C PHE A 6 8.07 9.15 -0.18
N ILE A 7 7.78 9.36 1.10
CA ILE A 7 7.00 8.45 1.96
C ILE A 7 5.55 8.95 2.03
N SER A 8 4.65 8.19 1.43
CA SER A 8 3.20 8.44 1.44
C SER A 8 2.55 7.78 2.65
N LEU A 9 1.94 8.59 3.52
CA LEU A 9 1.31 8.19 4.78
C LEU A 9 -0.13 8.70 4.85
N ALA A 10 -1.09 7.80 4.68
CA ALA A 10 -2.50 8.05 4.97
C ALA A 10 -2.80 7.52 6.38
N SER A 11 -3.10 8.41 7.31
CA SER A 11 -3.47 8.09 8.70
C SER A 11 -4.97 8.31 8.90
N TYR A 12 -5.65 7.37 9.53
CA TYR A 12 -7.07 7.49 9.87
C TYR A 12 -7.29 7.11 11.34
N CYS A 13 -7.55 8.14 12.17
CA CYS A 13 -7.73 8.02 13.61
C CYS A 13 -6.68 7.10 14.26
N ASP A 14 -5.41 7.32 13.91
CA ASP A 14 -4.30 6.47 14.32
C ASP A 14 -3.27 7.27 15.13
N ASP A 15 -3.12 6.85 16.39
CA ASP A 15 -2.22 7.47 17.37
C ASP A 15 -0.74 7.14 17.11
N MET A 16 -0.44 6.21 16.18
CA MET A 16 0.92 5.81 15.84
C MET A 16 1.60 6.68 14.78
N LEU A 17 0.91 7.70 14.23
CA LEU A 17 1.43 8.52 13.15
C LEU A 17 2.79 9.16 13.52
N GLU A 18 2.88 9.80 14.69
CA GLU A 18 4.12 10.45 15.14
C GLU A 18 5.25 9.43 15.34
N PHE A 19 4.92 8.25 15.91
CA PHE A 19 5.87 7.15 16.05
C PHE A 19 6.44 6.72 14.70
N THR A 20 5.58 6.51 13.71
CA THR A 20 5.98 6.07 12.37
C THR A 20 6.86 7.09 11.67
N LEU A 21 6.51 8.39 11.76
CA LEU A 21 7.34 9.48 11.22
C LEU A 21 8.74 9.50 11.85
N LYS A 22 8.82 9.43 13.18
CA LYS A 22 10.09 9.40 13.91
C LYS A 22 10.90 8.16 13.60
N SER A 23 10.27 6.97 13.55
CA SER A 23 10.95 5.72 13.23
C SER A 23 11.55 5.76 11.82
N ALA A 24 10.78 6.19 10.82
CA ALA A 24 11.26 6.33 9.45
C ALA A 24 12.44 7.32 9.35
N PHE A 25 12.33 8.50 9.97
CA PHE A 25 13.37 9.51 9.88
C PHE A 25 14.63 9.13 10.66
N ASN A 26 14.48 8.68 11.91
CA ASN A 26 15.63 8.43 12.80
C ASN A 26 16.48 7.26 12.35
N SER A 27 15.85 6.22 11.79
CA SER A 27 16.52 5.01 11.33
C SER A 27 16.94 5.06 9.85
N ALA A 28 16.70 6.17 9.14
CA ALA A 28 17.23 6.35 7.79
C ALA A 28 18.74 6.68 7.82
N LYS A 29 19.50 6.09 6.89
CA LYS A 29 20.92 6.36 6.68
C LYS A 29 21.13 7.79 6.15
N ASN A 30 20.32 8.21 5.18
CA ASN A 30 20.43 9.50 4.51
C ASN A 30 19.19 10.36 4.80
N LYS A 31 19.11 10.87 6.03
CA LYS A 31 17.93 11.57 6.57
C LYS A 31 17.48 12.77 5.72
N GLU A 32 18.42 13.48 5.13
CA GLU A 32 18.19 14.64 4.26
C GLU A 32 17.47 14.30 2.95
N ASN A 33 17.41 13.02 2.58
CA ASN A 33 16.74 12.54 1.37
C ASN A 33 15.31 12.04 1.61
N ILE A 34 14.82 12.07 2.86
CA ILE A 34 13.52 11.51 3.22
C ILE A 34 12.45 12.60 3.26
N PHE A 35 11.43 12.51 2.42
CA PHE A 35 10.32 13.47 2.39
C PHE A 35 9.01 12.75 2.68
N PHE A 36 8.11 13.39 3.42
CA PHE A 36 6.85 12.80 3.83
C PHE A 36 5.67 13.53 3.20
N GLY A 37 4.70 12.78 2.67
CA GLY A 37 3.36 13.24 2.35
C GLY A 37 2.38 12.64 3.33
N VAL A 38 1.86 13.47 4.25
CA VAL A 38 1.00 13.04 5.33
C VAL A 38 -0.41 13.56 5.11
N VAL A 39 -1.37 12.64 5.04
CA VAL A 39 -2.80 12.94 5.15
C VAL A 39 -3.27 12.38 6.47
N ASP A 40 -3.47 13.27 7.44
CA ASP A 40 -3.90 12.97 8.80
C ASP A 40 -5.40 13.17 8.93
N GLN A 41 -6.16 12.07 8.99
CA GLN A 41 -7.60 12.08 9.17
C GLN A 41 -7.91 11.85 10.65
N ASN A 42 -7.95 12.92 11.44
CA ASN A 42 -8.15 12.86 12.89
C ASN A 42 -9.02 14.03 13.37
N HIS A 43 -9.73 13.89 14.49
CA HIS A 43 -10.58 14.97 15.00
C HIS A 43 -9.76 16.17 15.50
N VAL A 44 -8.54 15.92 15.98
CA VAL A 44 -7.60 16.96 16.41
C VAL A 44 -6.56 17.15 15.32
N ASN A 45 -6.31 18.41 14.97
CA ASN A 45 -5.28 18.76 14.00
C ASN A 45 -3.89 18.69 14.63
N SER A 46 -3.05 17.76 14.16
CA SER A 46 -1.71 17.51 14.69
C SER A 46 -0.64 18.49 14.16
N ARG A 47 -1.01 19.56 13.44
CA ARG A 47 -0.05 20.44 12.74
C ARG A 47 1.01 21.05 13.64
N ASP A 48 0.68 21.43 14.88
CA ASP A 48 1.65 22.00 15.81
C ASP A 48 2.65 20.95 16.30
N THR A 49 2.18 19.72 16.59
CA THR A 49 3.04 18.57 16.86
C THR A 49 3.98 18.30 15.69
N ILE A 50 3.46 18.28 14.46
CA ILE A 50 4.25 18.07 13.25
C ILE A 50 5.30 19.18 13.08
N LYS A 51 4.96 20.45 13.31
CA LYS A 51 5.90 21.57 13.26
C LYS A 51 6.99 21.51 14.32
N SER A 52 6.74 20.85 15.45
CA SER A 52 7.73 20.67 16.52
C SER A 52 8.81 19.64 16.20
N LEU A 53 8.61 18.80 15.18
CA LEU A 53 9.59 17.81 14.74
C LEU A 53 10.79 18.51 14.08
N GLU A 54 12.01 18.01 14.35
CA GLU A 54 13.26 18.56 13.81
C GLU A 54 13.34 18.54 12.28
N PHE A 55 12.58 17.64 11.65
CA PHE A 55 12.50 17.44 10.20
C PHE A 55 11.17 17.92 9.60
N SER A 56 10.46 18.82 10.29
CA SER A 56 9.17 19.34 9.84
C SER A 56 9.20 19.99 8.45
N ASN A 57 10.34 20.53 8.02
CA ASN A 57 10.58 21.06 6.67
C ASN A 57 10.55 19.98 5.57
N GLN A 58 10.70 18.70 5.94
CA GLN A 58 10.60 17.55 5.04
C GLN A 58 9.19 16.92 5.04
N ILE A 59 8.22 17.52 5.74
CA ILE A 59 6.85 17.00 5.86
C ILE A 59 5.87 17.92 5.13
N ARG A 60 5.17 17.36 4.14
CA ARG A 60 4.00 17.97 3.50
C ARG A 60 2.76 17.43 4.20
N TYR A 61 2.08 18.26 4.97
CA TYR A 61 1.01 17.85 5.88
C TYR A 61 -0.36 18.43 5.48
N CYS A 62 -1.32 17.52 5.30
CA CYS A 62 -2.74 17.80 5.11
C CYS A 62 -3.53 17.18 6.26
N HIS A 63 -4.42 17.98 6.87
CA HIS A 63 -5.33 17.51 7.91
C HIS A 63 -6.76 17.50 7.35
N ILE A 64 -7.49 16.45 7.67
CA ILE A 64 -8.86 16.20 7.22
C ILE A 64 -9.65 15.70 8.43
N PHE A 65 -10.92 16.11 8.57
CA PHE A 65 -11.77 15.53 9.60
C PHE A 65 -12.18 14.10 9.21
N PRO A 66 -12.21 13.13 10.14
CA PRO A 66 -12.59 11.75 9.83
C PRO A 66 -13.94 11.62 9.12
N ASP A 67 -14.85 12.58 9.37
CA ASP A 67 -16.20 12.63 8.81
C ASP A 67 -16.19 12.94 7.30
N ASP A 68 -15.14 13.60 6.80
CA ASP A 68 -14.93 13.90 5.38
C ASP A 68 -14.22 12.76 4.63
N SER A 69 -13.82 11.69 5.33
CA SER A 69 -13.11 10.58 4.71
C SER A 69 -14.00 9.78 3.76
N LEU A 70 -13.45 9.49 2.58
CA LEU A 70 -14.04 8.56 1.61
C LEU A 70 -13.36 7.18 1.61
N GLY A 71 -12.55 6.91 2.64
CA GLY A 71 -11.80 5.66 2.83
C GLY A 71 -10.37 5.69 2.29
N VAL A 72 -9.69 4.55 2.45
CA VAL A 72 -8.22 4.44 2.27
C VAL A 72 -7.73 4.83 0.87
N SER A 73 -8.41 4.39 -0.21
CA SER A 73 -7.97 4.70 -1.58
C SER A 73 -8.02 6.19 -1.88
N TRP A 74 -9.04 6.89 -1.35
CA TRP A 74 -9.15 8.34 -1.46
C TRP A 74 -8.07 9.06 -0.65
N ALA A 75 -7.82 8.64 0.59
CA ALA A 75 -6.77 9.23 1.41
C ALA A 75 -5.38 9.05 0.78
N ARG A 76 -5.08 7.88 0.23
CA ARG A 76 -3.83 7.63 -0.49
C ARG A 76 -3.73 8.41 -1.82
N HIS A 77 -4.85 8.65 -2.50
CA HIS A 77 -4.89 9.59 -3.63
C HIS A 77 -4.49 11.00 -3.21
N LEU A 78 -4.97 11.48 -2.06
CA LEU A 78 -4.54 12.77 -1.52
C LEU A 78 -3.04 12.75 -1.15
N CYS A 79 -2.53 11.67 -0.56
CA CYS A 79 -1.09 11.56 -0.30
C CYS A 79 -0.27 11.65 -1.59
N PHE A 80 -0.71 11.00 -2.67
CA PHE A 80 -0.03 11.05 -3.97
C PHE A 80 0.04 12.48 -4.53
N SER A 81 -0.98 13.31 -4.26
CA SER A 81 -0.94 14.73 -4.66
C SER A 81 0.12 15.58 -3.94
N LEU A 82 0.71 15.05 -2.85
CA LEU A 82 1.80 15.69 -2.12
C LEU A 82 3.19 15.29 -2.66
N TYR A 83 3.26 14.42 -3.67
CA TYR A 83 4.51 14.06 -4.35
C TYR A 83 5.12 15.28 -5.07
N ASN A 84 6.45 15.39 -5.10
CA ASN A 84 7.15 16.51 -5.73
C ASN A 84 8.43 16.03 -6.44
N ASN A 85 8.28 15.01 -7.29
CA ASN A 85 9.35 14.48 -8.13
C ASN A 85 10.52 13.84 -7.37
N GLU A 86 10.30 13.31 -6.17
CA GLU A 86 11.30 12.49 -5.49
C GLU A 86 11.62 11.23 -6.32
N LYS A 87 12.88 10.80 -6.32
CA LYS A 87 13.36 9.71 -7.17
C LYS A 87 12.68 8.37 -6.87
N TYR A 88 12.46 8.10 -5.59
CA TYR A 88 11.83 6.88 -5.12
C TYR A 88 10.54 7.21 -4.38
N PHE A 89 9.63 6.25 -4.42
CA PHE A 89 8.35 6.29 -3.73
C PHE A 89 8.29 5.12 -2.75
N LEU A 90 7.87 5.42 -1.52
CA LEU A 90 7.53 4.45 -0.50
C LEU A 90 6.11 4.74 0.00
N GLN A 91 5.23 3.75 0.00
CA GLN A 91 3.99 3.78 0.75
C GLN A 91 4.07 2.83 1.93
N VAL A 92 3.60 3.29 3.08
CA VAL A 92 3.43 2.47 4.28
C VAL A 92 2.15 2.87 5.02
N ASP A 93 1.67 2.00 5.90
CA ASP A 93 0.61 2.34 6.85
C ASP A 93 1.16 3.19 8.01
N SER A 94 0.30 3.96 8.66
CA SER A 94 0.67 4.95 9.70
C SER A 94 1.10 4.36 11.06
N HIS A 95 1.20 3.04 11.16
CA HIS A 95 1.66 2.28 12.33
C HIS A 95 2.76 1.28 11.92
N THR A 96 3.86 1.86 11.42
CA THR A 96 4.98 1.13 10.86
C THR A 96 6.26 1.44 11.63
N TYR A 97 7.02 0.39 11.94
CA TYR A 97 8.36 0.50 12.53
C TYR A 97 9.42 0.19 11.46
N PHE A 98 10.50 0.97 11.44
CA PHE A 98 11.60 0.88 10.48
C PHE A 98 12.89 0.36 11.13
N GLU A 99 13.63 -0.49 10.41
CA GLU A 99 14.99 -0.88 10.82
C GLU A 99 16.02 0.20 10.47
N GLU A 100 17.17 0.17 11.16
CA GLU A 100 18.32 1.00 10.82
C GLU A 100 18.77 0.81 9.36
N ASN A 101 19.05 1.92 8.69
CA ASN A 101 19.44 2.02 7.28
C ASN A 101 18.41 1.44 6.30
N TRP A 102 17.11 1.50 6.62
CA TRP A 102 16.06 0.95 5.77
C TRP A 102 16.07 1.52 4.34
N ASP A 103 16.39 2.80 4.18
CA ASP A 103 16.40 3.56 2.92
C ASP A 103 17.44 3.00 1.95
N GLU A 104 18.68 2.86 2.42
CA GLU A 104 19.77 2.28 1.64
C GLU A 104 19.47 0.83 1.26
N ASN A 105 18.94 0.05 2.20
CA ASN A 105 18.57 -1.34 1.96
C ASN A 105 17.48 -1.49 0.88
N LEU A 106 16.42 -0.67 0.91
CA LEU A 106 15.38 -0.69 -0.12
C LEU A 106 15.93 -0.24 -1.48
N ILE A 107 16.76 0.80 -1.52
CA ILE A 107 17.38 1.27 -2.76
C ILE A 107 18.29 0.20 -3.37
N ILE A 108 19.08 -0.52 -2.56
CA ILE A 108 19.93 -1.62 -3.03
C ILE A 108 19.05 -2.73 -3.63
N GLN A 109 18.01 -3.17 -2.92
CA GLN A 109 17.09 -4.19 -3.43
C GLN A 109 16.43 -3.76 -4.76
N TYR A 110 16.00 -2.50 -4.85
CA TYR A 110 15.41 -1.95 -6.08
C TYR A 110 16.41 -1.95 -7.23
N LYS A 111 17.66 -1.52 -6.99
CA LYS A 111 18.72 -1.54 -8.01
C LYS A 111 19.06 -2.95 -8.47
N THR A 112 19.02 -3.95 -7.59
CA THR A 112 19.18 -5.36 -7.98
C THR A 112 18.07 -5.80 -8.93
N LEU A 113 16.82 -5.38 -8.67
CA LEU A 113 15.69 -5.71 -9.54
C LEU A 113 15.71 -4.98 -10.89
N LEU A 114 16.39 -3.83 -11.00
CA LEU A 114 16.61 -3.16 -12.29
C LEU A 114 17.39 -4.04 -13.29
N GLY A 115 18.16 -5.03 -12.83
CA GLY A 115 18.79 -6.03 -13.69
C GLY A 115 17.82 -7.06 -14.28
N LYS A 116 16.55 -7.09 -13.82
CA LYS A 116 15.51 -8.05 -14.22
C LYS A 116 14.28 -7.38 -14.84
N SER A 117 13.94 -6.17 -14.40
CA SER A 117 12.79 -5.40 -14.86
C SER A 117 13.17 -3.92 -14.97
N SER A 118 12.66 -3.23 -15.99
CA SER A 118 12.86 -1.78 -16.14
C SER A 118 12.02 -0.96 -15.15
N LYS A 119 10.91 -1.52 -14.66
CA LYS A 119 9.93 -0.87 -13.78
C LYS A 119 9.53 -1.78 -12.60
N PRO A 120 10.48 -2.15 -11.71
CA PRO A 120 10.17 -3.02 -10.60
C PRO A 120 9.37 -2.30 -9.51
N ILE A 121 8.48 -3.03 -8.85
CA ILE A 121 7.81 -2.65 -7.61
C ILE A 121 8.20 -3.67 -6.55
N ILE A 122 8.62 -3.23 -5.38
CA ILE A 122 8.84 -4.12 -4.22
C ILE A 122 7.63 -3.99 -3.31
N SER A 123 6.89 -5.07 -3.11
CA SER A 123 5.73 -5.07 -2.21
C SER A 123 5.52 -6.46 -1.62
N THR A 124 5.08 -6.54 -0.37
CA THR A 124 4.64 -7.76 0.32
C THR A 124 4.00 -7.34 1.65
N TYR A 125 3.35 -8.27 2.36
CA TYR A 125 2.90 -7.96 3.72
C TYR A 125 4.10 -7.82 4.66
N PRO A 126 4.23 -6.69 5.39
CA PRO A 126 5.25 -6.56 6.42
C PRO A 126 5.10 -7.62 7.51
N TYR A 127 6.21 -7.98 8.14
CA TYR A 127 6.16 -8.77 9.38
C TYR A 127 5.59 -7.93 10.52
N GLY A 128 5.05 -8.59 11.54
CA GLY A 128 4.50 -7.90 12.70
C GLY A 128 5.56 -7.43 13.69
N PHE A 129 5.32 -6.27 14.31
CA PHE A 129 5.95 -5.88 15.58
C PHE A 129 4.90 -5.71 16.67
N SER A 130 5.35 -5.75 17.93
CA SER A 130 4.58 -5.45 19.12
C SER A 130 5.28 -4.36 19.93
N ILE A 131 4.51 -3.64 20.74
CA ILE A 131 5.01 -2.71 21.75
C ILE A 131 4.64 -3.31 23.11
N GLU A 132 5.66 -3.62 23.91
CA GLU A 132 5.50 -4.16 25.26
C GLU A 132 5.10 -3.06 26.26
N GLU A 133 4.68 -3.43 27.47
CA GLU A 133 4.22 -2.47 28.50
C GLU A 133 5.29 -1.46 28.93
N ASN A 134 6.57 -1.82 28.79
CA ASN A 134 7.72 -0.95 29.05
C ASN A 134 8.12 -0.07 27.84
N ASN A 135 7.28 -0.03 26.79
CA ASN A 135 7.53 0.61 25.50
C ASN A 135 8.65 0.00 24.66
N GLU A 136 9.12 -1.21 24.96
CA GLU A 136 10.06 -1.92 24.11
C GLU A 136 9.38 -2.45 22.84
N ILE A 137 10.07 -2.35 21.71
CA ILE A 137 9.60 -2.83 20.42
C ILE A 137 10.13 -4.24 20.20
N THR A 138 9.23 -5.20 19.97
CA THR A 138 9.59 -6.60 19.69
C THR A 138 9.11 -7.00 18.31
N PHE A 139 9.96 -7.69 17.54
CA PHE A 139 9.62 -8.21 16.21
C PHE A 139 10.46 -9.44 15.87
N LYS A 140 9.97 -10.24 14.93
CA LYS A 140 10.68 -11.43 14.44
C LYS A 140 11.18 -11.19 13.02
N LYS A 141 12.49 -11.18 12.84
CA LYS A 141 13.11 -11.11 11.52
C LYS A 141 12.70 -12.31 10.67
N PRO A 142 12.45 -12.12 9.35
CA PRO A 142 12.21 -13.23 8.44
C PRO A 142 13.43 -14.16 8.42
N SER A 143 13.19 -15.46 8.22
CA SER A 143 14.25 -16.49 8.24
C SER A 143 15.30 -16.33 7.13
N GLY A 144 15.02 -15.48 6.12
CA GLY A 144 15.83 -15.35 4.92
C GLY A 144 15.80 -16.58 3.99
N LYS A 145 14.99 -17.61 4.29
CA LYS A 145 14.87 -18.84 3.50
C LYS A 145 13.68 -18.83 2.53
N THR A 146 12.71 -17.96 2.78
CA THR A 146 11.43 -17.93 2.08
C THR A 146 11.05 -16.50 1.69
N VAL A 147 10.32 -16.37 0.60
CA VAL A 147 9.61 -15.16 0.18
C VAL A 147 8.16 -15.26 0.60
N LEU A 148 7.59 -14.14 1.02
CA LEU A 148 6.18 -14.03 1.35
C LEU A 148 5.38 -13.65 0.09
N LEU A 149 4.93 -14.66 -0.66
CA LEU A 149 4.23 -14.50 -1.93
C LEU A 149 2.73 -14.27 -1.71
N LEU A 150 2.16 -13.23 -2.32
CA LEU A 150 0.74 -12.92 -2.19
C LEU A 150 -0.09 -13.72 -3.20
N ARG A 151 -1.13 -14.41 -2.70
CA ARG A 151 -2.03 -15.24 -3.49
C ARG A 151 -3.48 -15.04 -3.06
N PRO A 152 -4.47 -15.22 -3.95
CA PRO A 152 -5.88 -15.24 -3.55
C PRO A 152 -6.13 -16.25 -2.41
N LYS A 153 -7.05 -15.93 -1.51
CA LYS A 153 -7.54 -16.90 -0.52
C LYS A 153 -8.33 -18.01 -1.23
N LYS A 154 -8.05 -19.26 -0.86
CA LYS A 154 -8.62 -20.45 -1.53
C LYS A 154 -10.14 -20.57 -1.39
N GLU A 155 -10.69 -20.06 -0.29
CA GLU A 155 -12.13 -20.17 -0.02
C GLU A 155 -12.97 -19.17 -0.83
N LEU A 156 -12.33 -18.22 -1.54
CA LEU A 156 -13.04 -17.18 -2.25
C LEU A 156 -13.56 -17.69 -3.59
N LYS A 157 -14.80 -17.33 -3.86
CA LYS A 157 -15.41 -17.43 -5.19
C LYS A 157 -15.51 -16.01 -5.74
N ILE A 158 -14.98 -15.82 -6.95
CA ILE A 158 -15.39 -14.68 -7.76
C ILE A 158 -16.67 -15.05 -8.48
N ASP A 159 -17.51 -14.06 -8.72
CA ASP A 159 -18.69 -14.19 -9.55
C ASP A 159 -18.96 -12.88 -10.28
N LYS A 160 -20.00 -12.88 -11.11
CA LYS A 160 -20.40 -11.72 -11.91
C LYS A 160 -20.72 -10.47 -11.08
N GLN A 161 -21.15 -10.64 -9.84
CA GLN A 161 -21.59 -9.57 -8.94
C GLN A 161 -20.44 -9.07 -8.04
N ASN A 162 -19.42 -9.89 -7.78
CA ASN A 162 -18.28 -9.52 -6.96
C ASN A 162 -16.95 -10.08 -7.49
N LEU A 163 -16.15 -9.21 -8.11
CA LEU A 163 -14.79 -9.49 -8.57
C LEU A 163 -13.71 -9.13 -7.54
N VAL A 164 -14.11 -8.63 -6.37
CA VAL A 164 -13.18 -8.26 -5.30
C VAL A 164 -12.73 -9.53 -4.57
N LEU A 165 -11.42 -9.70 -4.50
CA LEU A 165 -10.71 -10.79 -3.85
C LEU A 165 -9.98 -10.29 -2.62
N GLN A 166 -9.82 -11.20 -1.66
CA GLN A 166 -8.83 -11.02 -0.59
C GLN A 166 -7.64 -11.93 -0.86
N PHE A 167 -6.49 -11.44 -0.45
CA PHE A 167 -5.23 -12.14 -0.62
C PHE A 167 -4.72 -12.64 0.73
N ARG A 168 -3.80 -13.60 0.65
CA ARG A 168 -3.06 -14.15 1.77
C ARG A 168 -1.60 -14.24 1.37
N ALA A 169 -0.74 -14.23 2.36
CA ALA A 169 0.65 -14.58 2.20
C ALA A 169 0.84 -16.10 2.23
N LYS A 170 1.68 -16.61 1.33
CA LYS A 170 2.21 -17.97 1.35
C LYS A 170 3.73 -17.91 1.35
N HIS A 171 4.38 -18.57 2.31
CA HIS A 171 5.84 -18.72 2.30
C HIS A 171 6.26 -19.68 1.19
N ILE A 172 7.12 -19.21 0.30
CA ILE A 172 7.73 -20.00 -0.78
C ILE A 172 9.24 -19.96 -0.62
N THR A 173 9.88 -21.12 -0.62
CA THR A 173 11.35 -21.20 -0.58
C THR A 173 11.92 -20.61 -1.87
N SER A 174 12.79 -19.61 -1.73
CA SER A 174 13.47 -18.98 -2.87
C SER A 174 14.76 -18.30 -2.40
N SER A 175 15.79 -18.37 -3.23
CA SER A 175 17.04 -17.62 -3.05
C SER A 175 16.93 -16.16 -3.49
N GLU A 176 15.90 -15.81 -4.26
CA GLU A 176 15.70 -14.50 -4.88
C GLU A 176 14.27 -13.97 -4.66
N ALA A 177 14.06 -12.68 -4.95
CA ALA A 177 12.71 -12.10 -5.00
C ALA A 177 11.87 -12.79 -6.09
N ILE A 178 10.59 -13.00 -5.81
CA ILE A 178 9.65 -13.70 -6.71
C ILE A 178 8.73 -12.70 -7.37
N LEU A 179 8.56 -12.81 -8.68
CA LEU A 179 7.57 -12.04 -9.43
C LEU A 179 6.15 -12.45 -8.97
N GLY A 180 5.35 -11.49 -8.53
CA GLY A 180 4.03 -11.65 -7.97
C GLY A 180 2.94 -10.95 -8.78
N CYS A 181 1.69 -11.38 -8.57
CA CYS A 181 0.54 -10.82 -9.27
C CYS A 181 -0.27 -9.82 -8.43
N HIS A 182 0.16 -9.51 -7.21
CA HIS A 182 -0.59 -8.67 -6.30
C HIS A 182 0.30 -7.74 -5.47
N ILE A 183 -0.27 -6.62 -5.03
CA ILE A 183 0.38 -5.63 -4.18
C ILE A 183 -0.21 -5.74 -2.78
N ALA A 184 0.63 -5.59 -1.75
CA ALA A 184 0.17 -5.28 -0.40
C ALA A 184 0.37 -3.78 -0.19
N ALA A 185 -0.70 -3.00 -0.13
CA ALA A 185 -0.56 -1.55 -0.12
C ALA A 185 -0.16 -1.00 1.26
N GLY A 186 -0.12 -1.83 2.31
CA GLY A 186 0.59 -1.48 3.55
C GLY A 186 2.11 -1.36 3.39
N PHE A 187 2.67 -1.82 2.26
CA PHE A 187 4.06 -1.59 1.88
C PHE A 187 4.29 -1.69 0.36
N LEU A 188 4.69 -0.58 -0.26
CA LEU A 188 5.03 -0.52 -1.69
C LEU A 188 6.23 0.41 -1.89
N PHE A 189 7.31 -0.10 -2.47
CA PHE A 189 8.48 0.69 -2.87
C PHE A 189 8.72 0.62 -4.38
N ALA A 190 8.86 1.77 -5.03
CA ALA A 190 9.07 1.88 -6.47
C ALA A 190 9.88 3.14 -6.85
N ASN A 191 10.14 3.35 -8.14
CA ASN A 191 10.52 4.68 -8.63
C ASN A 191 9.34 5.65 -8.48
N GLY A 192 9.63 6.93 -8.23
CA GLY A 192 8.65 7.99 -8.08
C GLY A 192 7.68 8.14 -9.26
N ASP A 193 8.13 7.85 -10.49
CA ASP A 193 7.29 7.85 -11.71
C ASP A 193 6.04 6.94 -11.57
N PHE A 194 6.07 5.96 -10.67
CA PHE A 194 4.93 5.12 -10.33
C PHE A 194 3.68 5.92 -9.96
N ILE A 195 3.84 7.03 -9.22
CA ILE A 195 2.74 7.86 -8.73
C ILE A 195 1.97 8.49 -9.89
N GLU A 196 2.70 9.01 -10.88
CA GLU A 196 2.14 9.68 -12.06
C GLU A 196 1.57 8.66 -13.05
N GLU A 197 2.24 7.53 -13.23
CA GLU A 197 1.77 6.49 -14.15
C GLU A 197 0.57 5.71 -13.59
N ILE A 198 0.55 5.44 -12.27
CA ILE A 198 -0.42 4.58 -11.58
C ILE A 198 -1.05 5.34 -10.38
N PRO A 199 -1.73 6.48 -10.60
CA PRO A 199 -2.33 7.22 -9.49
C PRO A 199 -3.43 6.41 -8.82
N TYR A 200 -3.58 6.55 -7.51
CA TYR A 200 -4.72 5.96 -6.79
C TYR A 200 -6.05 6.42 -7.38
N ASP A 201 -6.97 5.47 -7.57
CA ASP A 201 -8.33 5.77 -7.98
C ASP A 201 -9.15 6.17 -6.73
N PRO A 202 -9.53 7.45 -6.56
CA PRO A 202 -10.23 7.92 -5.36
C PRO A 202 -11.65 7.37 -5.24
N TYR A 203 -12.17 6.68 -6.27
CA TYR A 203 -13.50 6.07 -6.26
C TYR A 203 -13.52 4.63 -5.74
N LEU A 204 -12.36 4.04 -5.49
CA LEU A 204 -12.22 2.78 -4.76
C LEU A 204 -12.32 3.02 -3.23
N TYR A 205 -12.41 1.95 -2.46
CA TYR A 205 -12.59 1.98 -1.00
C TYR A 205 -11.51 1.08 -0.35
N PHE A 206 -11.85 0.30 0.69
CA PHE A 206 -10.91 -0.56 1.41
C PHE A 206 -10.50 -1.81 0.63
N HIS A 207 -11.46 -2.59 0.14
CA HIS A 207 -11.16 -3.75 -0.69
C HIS A 207 -11.24 -3.40 -2.19
N GLY A 208 -10.34 -3.98 -2.98
CA GLY A 208 -10.27 -3.79 -4.43
C GLY A 208 -9.26 -2.73 -4.89
N GLU A 209 -8.78 -1.84 -4.00
CA GLU A 209 -7.72 -0.88 -4.33
C GLU A 209 -6.40 -1.57 -4.68
N GLU A 210 -5.99 -2.56 -3.89
CA GLU A 210 -4.76 -3.33 -4.13
C GLU A 210 -4.83 -4.12 -5.44
N GLN A 211 -6.01 -4.67 -5.75
CA GLN A 211 -6.26 -5.37 -7.02
C GLN A 211 -6.19 -4.41 -8.21
N SER A 212 -6.82 -3.24 -8.09
CA SER A 212 -6.80 -2.20 -9.11
C SER A 212 -5.38 -1.75 -9.40
N LEU A 213 -4.59 -1.46 -8.35
CA LEU A 213 -3.18 -1.13 -8.49
C LEU A 213 -2.41 -2.26 -9.18
N ALA A 214 -2.55 -3.51 -8.71
CA ALA A 214 -1.80 -4.62 -9.29
C ALA A 214 -2.08 -4.83 -10.79
N ILE A 215 -3.35 -4.78 -11.20
CA ILE A 215 -3.77 -4.92 -12.60
C ILE A 215 -3.26 -3.74 -13.45
N ARG A 216 -3.40 -2.51 -12.94
CA ARG A 216 -2.96 -1.30 -13.65
C ARG A 216 -1.43 -1.24 -13.79
N SER A 217 -0.70 -1.57 -12.72
CA SER A 217 0.75 -1.72 -12.73
C SER A 217 1.18 -2.73 -13.80
N PHE A 218 0.58 -3.92 -13.78
CA PHE A 218 0.90 -4.94 -14.78
C PHE A 218 0.64 -4.45 -16.20
N THR A 219 -0.56 -3.95 -16.49
CA THR A 219 -0.92 -3.54 -17.85
C THR A 219 -0.14 -2.32 -18.37
N LYS A 220 0.49 -1.53 -17.47
CA LYS A 220 1.41 -0.41 -17.80
C LYS A 220 2.90 -0.78 -17.65
N GLY A 221 3.24 -2.07 -17.74
CA GLY A 221 4.63 -2.52 -17.82
C GLY A 221 5.41 -2.58 -16.50
N TRP A 222 4.77 -2.38 -15.35
CA TRP A 222 5.42 -2.52 -14.03
C TRP A 222 5.40 -3.96 -13.52
N ASP A 223 6.50 -4.41 -12.93
CA ASP A 223 6.66 -5.78 -12.43
C ASP A 223 6.70 -5.81 -10.91
N ILE A 224 5.77 -6.52 -10.29
CA ILE A 224 5.68 -6.61 -8.83
C ILE A 224 6.54 -7.76 -8.34
N TYR A 225 7.50 -7.47 -7.46
CA TYR A 225 8.37 -8.44 -6.83
C TYR A 225 8.11 -8.50 -5.33
N HIS A 226 7.93 -9.73 -4.83
CA HIS A 226 7.93 -10.02 -3.41
C HIS A 226 9.36 -10.33 -2.96
N PRO A 227 9.93 -9.55 -2.04
CA PRO A 227 11.31 -9.75 -1.60
C PRO A 227 11.40 -10.84 -0.52
N LYS A 228 12.62 -11.26 -0.20
CA LYS A 228 12.89 -12.18 0.91
C LYS A 228 12.70 -11.53 2.28
N TRP A 229 12.85 -10.21 2.32
CA TRP A 229 12.78 -9.42 3.53
C TRP A 229 12.54 -7.96 3.17
N ILE A 230 11.97 -7.20 4.09
CA ILE A 230 11.84 -5.76 4.00
C ILE A 230 12.27 -5.17 5.35
N PRO A 231 12.95 -3.99 5.38
CA PRO A 231 13.46 -3.37 6.59
C PRO A 231 12.37 -2.62 7.38
N LEU A 232 11.15 -3.17 7.44
CA LEU A 232 10.03 -2.56 8.15
C LEU A 232 8.99 -3.57 8.61
N TYR A 233 8.25 -3.17 9.64
CA TYR A 233 7.29 -3.98 10.36
C TYR A 233 5.98 -3.21 10.57
N HIS A 234 4.88 -3.94 10.59
CA HIS A 234 3.54 -3.38 10.75
C HIS A 234 2.95 -3.77 12.12
N LEU A 235 2.31 -2.83 12.80
CA LEU A 235 1.60 -3.11 14.05
C LEU A 235 0.26 -3.79 13.74
N TYR A 236 0.25 -5.12 13.71
CA TYR A 236 -1.00 -5.85 13.46
C TYR A 236 -1.93 -5.78 14.66
N LYS A 237 -3.20 -5.57 14.36
CA LYS A 237 -4.28 -5.61 15.35
C LYS A 237 -4.36 -6.97 16.03
N LYS A 238 -4.57 -6.96 17.35
CA LYS A 238 -4.76 -8.18 18.14
C LYS A 238 -6.09 -8.83 17.75
N ALA A 239 -6.05 -10.11 17.39
CA ALA A 239 -7.25 -10.86 17.03
C ALA A 239 -8.29 -10.79 18.17
N GLY A 240 -9.57 -10.58 17.82
CA GLY A 240 -10.66 -10.46 18.78
C GLY A 240 -10.81 -9.09 19.45
N THR A 241 -9.93 -8.12 19.18
CA THR A 241 -10.10 -6.74 19.67
C THR A 241 -11.02 -5.97 18.72
N LYS A 242 -12.09 -5.37 19.25
CA LYS A 242 -12.95 -4.47 18.48
C LYS A 242 -12.28 -3.09 18.42
N TYR A 243 -12.17 -2.55 17.22
CA TYR A 243 -11.63 -1.20 17.00
C TYR A 243 -12.78 -0.30 16.57
N GLU A 244 -13.25 0.54 17.50
CA GLU A 244 -14.37 1.45 17.26
C GLU A 244 -14.02 2.56 16.26
N THR A 245 -12.72 2.79 16.02
CA THR A 245 -12.19 3.76 15.06
C THR A 245 -12.08 3.22 13.63
N HIS A 246 -12.56 2.01 13.31
CA HIS A 246 -12.61 1.62 11.90
C HIS A 246 -13.54 2.54 11.11
N HIS A 247 -13.18 2.79 9.85
CA HIS A 247 -14.01 3.60 8.97
C HIS A 247 -15.44 3.05 8.85
N TRP A 248 -15.66 1.74 8.94
CA TRP A 248 -16.99 1.09 8.90
C TRP A 248 -17.60 0.79 10.28
N SER A 249 -17.06 1.33 11.38
CA SER A 249 -17.58 1.11 12.73
C SER A 249 -18.01 2.39 13.43
N GLY A 250 -18.77 2.21 14.51
CA GLY A 250 -19.12 3.28 15.45
C GLY A 250 -20.10 4.32 14.90
N ASP A 251 -20.36 5.34 15.73
CA ASP A 251 -21.23 6.45 15.39
C ASP A 251 -20.63 7.40 14.35
N ILE A 252 -19.31 7.38 14.15
CA ILE A 252 -18.62 8.12 13.08
C ILE A 252 -19.21 7.76 11.71
N SER A 253 -19.60 6.50 11.50
CA SER A 253 -20.22 6.09 10.23
C SER A 253 -21.54 6.78 9.91
N LYS A 254 -22.25 7.29 10.93
CA LYS A 254 -23.52 8.02 10.79
C LYS A 254 -23.32 9.53 10.56
N GLN A 255 -22.11 10.05 10.81
CA GLN A 255 -21.79 11.46 10.69
C GLN A 255 -21.34 11.85 9.28
N ARG A 256 -21.09 10.86 8.40
CA ARG A 256 -20.60 11.07 7.04
C ARG A 256 -21.71 11.26 6.02
N ASP A 257 -21.42 12.06 5.00
CA ASP A 257 -22.29 12.24 3.83
C ASP A 257 -22.53 10.94 3.06
N PHE A 258 -21.55 10.05 3.05
CA PHE A 258 -21.62 8.76 2.37
C PHE A 258 -21.38 7.60 3.34
N ASP A 259 -22.35 6.70 3.43
CA ASP A 259 -22.20 5.48 4.21
C ASP A 259 -21.19 4.52 3.55
N TRP A 260 -20.61 3.63 4.36
CA TRP A 260 -19.58 2.70 3.88
C TRP A 260 -20.12 1.62 2.93
N VAL A 261 -21.42 1.31 2.99
CA VAL A 261 -22.06 0.33 2.10
C VAL A 261 -22.13 0.88 0.67
N TYR A 262 -22.51 2.15 0.53
CA TYR A 262 -22.45 2.90 -0.72
C TYR A 262 -21.02 2.96 -1.26
N LEU A 263 -20.04 3.35 -0.43
CA LEU A 263 -18.63 3.43 -0.85
C LEU A 263 -18.09 2.07 -1.29
N GLN A 264 -18.44 1.00 -0.58
CA GLN A 264 -18.03 -0.36 -0.95
C GLN A 264 -18.70 -0.82 -2.25
N LYS A 265 -20.00 -0.54 -2.46
CA LYS A 265 -20.69 -0.85 -3.71
C LYS A 265 -20.07 -0.11 -4.89
N ARG A 266 -19.82 1.20 -4.73
CA ARG A 266 -19.13 2.03 -5.73
C ARG A 266 -17.76 1.45 -6.09
N ALA A 267 -16.98 1.02 -5.09
CA ALA A 267 -15.66 0.42 -5.31
C ALA A 267 -15.73 -0.91 -6.08
N LYS A 268 -16.70 -1.78 -5.76
CA LYS A 268 -16.94 -3.03 -6.50
C LYS A 268 -17.28 -2.75 -7.96
N ASP A 269 -18.21 -1.83 -8.21
CA ASP A 269 -18.61 -1.41 -9.56
C ASP A 269 -17.42 -0.78 -10.31
N ARG A 270 -16.57 -0.03 -9.61
CA ARG A 270 -15.39 0.61 -10.16
C ARG A 270 -14.32 -0.40 -10.58
N LEU A 271 -14.01 -1.39 -9.73
CA LEU A 271 -13.12 -2.50 -10.08
C LEU A 271 -13.65 -3.30 -11.27
N GLN A 272 -14.96 -3.55 -11.30
CA GLN A 272 -15.60 -4.21 -12.43
C GLN A 272 -15.43 -3.42 -13.73
N LYS A 273 -15.64 -2.10 -13.71
CA LYS A 273 -15.41 -1.22 -14.87
C LYS A 273 -13.95 -1.25 -15.33
N LEU A 274 -12.97 -1.33 -14.42
CA LEU A 274 -11.55 -1.49 -14.77
C LEU A 274 -11.32 -2.79 -15.53
N ILE A 275 -11.77 -3.92 -14.97
CA ILE A 275 -11.54 -5.26 -15.53
C ILE A 275 -12.16 -5.39 -16.94
N TYR A 276 -13.36 -4.85 -17.14
CA TYR A 276 -14.02 -4.82 -18.46
C TYR A 276 -13.50 -3.71 -19.40
N GLY A 277 -12.42 -3.01 -19.05
CA GLY A 277 -11.83 -1.95 -19.89
C GLY A 277 -12.69 -0.70 -20.05
N LYS A 278 -13.77 -0.55 -19.28
CA LYS A 278 -14.69 0.61 -19.34
C LYS A 278 -14.06 1.90 -18.80
N LEU A 279 -12.87 1.80 -18.19
CA LEU A 279 -12.11 2.94 -17.68
C LEU A 279 -10.94 3.36 -18.59
N ASN A 280 -10.73 2.69 -19.74
CA ASN A 280 -9.55 2.88 -20.60
C ASN A 280 -9.42 4.28 -21.22
N SER A 281 -10.49 5.09 -21.21
CA SER A 281 -10.44 6.50 -21.59
C SER A 281 -9.96 7.44 -20.47
N SER A 282 -9.61 6.90 -19.29
CA SER A 282 -9.13 7.64 -18.12
C SER A 282 -7.78 7.12 -17.64
N ILE A 283 -7.09 7.90 -16.82
CA ILE A 283 -5.81 7.49 -16.19
C ILE A 283 -5.94 6.26 -15.27
N TYR A 284 -7.16 5.96 -14.84
CA TYR A 284 -7.53 4.81 -14.01
C TYR A 284 -7.84 3.54 -14.82
N GLY A 285 -7.72 3.59 -16.14
CA GLY A 285 -7.92 2.43 -17.01
C GLY A 285 -6.72 1.47 -17.05
N LEU A 286 -6.90 0.40 -17.83
CA LEU A 286 -5.83 -0.54 -18.17
C LEU A 286 -4.77 0.14 -19.03
N GLY A 287 -3.51 -0.29 -18.88
CA GLY A 287 -2.42 0.07 -19.77
C GLY A 287 -2.47 -0.65 -21.11
N LYS A 288 -1.49 -0.33 -21.96
CA LYS A 288 -1.36 -0.88 -23.32
C LYS A 288 -0.11 -1.75 -23.50
N ASP A 289 0.76 -1.81 -22.50
CA ASP A 289 2.02 -2.55 -22.60
C ASP A 289 1.79 -4.06 -22.45
N ARG A 290 0.81 -4.43 -21.62
CA ARG A 290 0.34 -5.81 -21.44
C ARG A 290 -1.18 -5.82 -21.29
N THR A 291 -1.80 -6.89 -21.74
CA THR A 291 -3.25 -7.11 -21.76
C THR A 291 -3.77 -7.69 -20.44
N ILE A 292 -5.09 -7.59 -20.24
CA ILE A 292 -5.74 -8.26 -19.10
C ILE A 292 -5.68 -9.79 -19.24
N ASP A 293 -5.71 -10.34 -20.45
CA ASP A 293 -5.59 -11.78 -20.68
C ASP A 293 -4.20 -12.31 -20.29
N GLU A 294 -3.14 -11.53 -20.55
CA GLU A 294 -1.80 -11.83 -20.05
C GLU A 294 -1.74 -11.79 -18.51
N TYR A 295 -2.43 -10.83 -17.88
CA TYR A 295 -2.54 -10.80 -16.42
C TYR A 295 -3.29 -12.01 -15.88
N ILE A 296 -4.37 -12.45 -16.53
CA ILE A 296 -5.13 -13.65 -16.15
C ILE A 296 -4.23 -14.89 -16.24
N LYS A 297 -3.51 -15.05 -17.35
CA LYS A 297 -2.55 -16.15 -17.54
C LYS A 297 -1.44 -16.14 -16.50
N PHE A 298 -0.94 -14.96 -16.14
CA PHE A 298 0.13 -14.80 -15.15
C PHE A 298 -0.35 -15.03 -13.70
N SER A 299 -1.53 -14.49 -13.35
CA SER A 299 -2.05 -14.48 -11.99
C SER A 299 -2.81 -15.76 -11.63
N GLY A 300 -3.37 -16.45 -12.63
CA GLY A 300 -4.31 -17.56 -12.45
C GLY A 300 -5.73 -17.10 -12.11
N ILE A 301 -6.02 -15.80 -12.12
CA ILE A 301 -7.34 -15.23 -11.75
C ILE A 301 -8.08 -14.86 -13.03
N ASP A 302 -9.06 -15.67 -13.43
CA ASP A 302 -9.90 -15.40 -14.60
C ASP A 302 -11.20 -14.71 -14.19
N TYR A 303 -11.22 -13.38 -14.36
CA TYR A 303 -12.37 -12.55 -14.02
C TYR A 303 -13.57 -12.69 -14.97
N PHE A 304 -13.39 -13.33 -16.14
CA PHE A 304 -14.43 -13.48 -17.15
C PHE A 304 -15.12 -14.84 -17.04
N ASN A 305 -14.37 -15.89 -16.70
CA ASN A 305 -14.90 -17.24 -16.44
C ASN A 305 -15.11 -17.53 -14.95
N TYR A 306 -14.77 -16.59 -14.07
CA TYR A 306 -14.93 -16.68 -12.63
C TYR A 306 -14.17 -17.85 -11.99
N THR A 307 -12.92 -18.08 -12.44
CA THR A 307 -12.07 -19.16 -11.93
C THR A 307 -10.77 -18.63 -11.34
N ILE A 308 -10.23 -19.38 -10.39
CA ILE A 308 -8.93 -19.10 -9.76
C ILE A 308 -8.14 -20.40 -9.80
N THR A 309 -6.99 -20.39 -10.47
CA THR A 309 -6.05 -21.50 -10.54
C THR A 309 -4.81 -21.17 -9.72
N ASP A 310 -4.62 -21.88 -8.60
CA ASP A 310 -3.45 -21.74 -7.72
C ASP A 310 -2.42 -22.83 -8.09
N SER A 311 -1.52 -22.52 -9.02
CA SER A 311 -0.54 -23.48 -9.57
C SER A 311 0.76 -23.62 -8.76
N ILE A 312 0.90 -22.89 -7.64
CA ILE A 312 2.15 -22.79 -6.84
C ILE A 312 1.90 -23.08 -5.36
#